data_AF-A0A8T5G2T0-F1
#
_entry.id   AF-A0A8T5G2T0-F1
#
_cell.length_a   1.000
_cell.length_b   1.000
_cell.length_c   1.000
_cell.angle_alpha   90.00
_cell.angle_beta   90.00
_cell.angle_gamma   90.00
#
_symmetry.space_group_name_H-M   'P 1'
#
loop_
_entity.id
_entity.type
_entity.pdbx_description
1 polymer ?
#
loop_
_entity_poly.entity_id
_entity_poly.type
_entity_poly.pdbx_seq_one_letter_code
_entity_poly.pdbx_strand_id
1 'polypeptide(L)' 'MAYEKELDQQLFSETAELETSKITVSVFSYNGGTQKVQLSRENLDPNTGKFKWSKLGRLIKEEAELVAPILVKAVATME' A
#
# COMPACT_ATOMS: atom_id res chain seq x y z
N MET A 1 -19.02 14.96 5.49
CA MET A 1 -19.32 14.23 4.25
C MET A 1 -19.06 12.77 4.51
N ALA A 2 -20.04 11.89 4.27
CA ALA A 2 -19.88 10.46 4.47
C ALA A 2 -18.88 9.90 3.43
N TYR A 3 -18.03 8.97 3.85
CA TYR A 3 -17.14 8.26 2.95
C TYR A 3 -17.98 7.33 2.06
N GLU A 4 -18.21 7.72 0.81
CA GLU A 4 -18.96 6.91 -0.14
C GLU A 4 -17.97 6.01 -0.89
N LYS A 5 -18.06 4.70 -0.60
CA LYS A 5 -17.16 3.68 -1.15
C LYS A 5 -17.19 3.61 -2.68
N GLU A 6 -18.29 4.03 -3.31
CA GLU A 6 -18.45 4.07 -4.78
C GLU A 6 -17.61 5.16 -5.45
N LEU A 7 -17.26 6.21 -4.70
CA LEU A 7 -16.41 7.29 -5.20
C LEU A 7 -14.91 6.97 -5.08
N ASP A 8 -14.52 6.01 -4.23
CA ASP A 8 -13.13 5.60 -4.07
C ASP A 8 -12.77 4.55 -5.13
N GLN A 9 -12.29 5.01 -6.28
CA GLN A 9 -11.88 4.12 -7.36
C GLN A 9 -10.46 3.60 -7.09
N GLN A 10 -10.34 2.28 -6.99
CA GLN A 10 -9.05 1.61 -7.02
C GLN A 10 -8.63 1.44 -8.48
N LEU A 11 -7.62 2.20 -8.89
CA LEU A 11 -7.14 2.24 -10.28
C LEU A 11 -6.03 1.23 -10.53
N PHE A 12 -5.32 0.84 -9.47
CA PHE A 12 -4.22 -0.10 -9.53
C PHE A 12 -4.11 -0.84 -8.21
N SER A 13 -3.72 -2.12 -8.27
CA SER A 13 -3.34 -2.90 -7.10
C SER A 13 -2.40 -4.02 -7.49
N GLU A 14 -1.25 -4.09 -6.83
CA GLU A 14 -0.38 -5.26 -6.86
C GLU A 14 -0.02 -5.68 -5.45
N THR A 15 0.10 -6.99 -5.25
CA THR A 15 0.41 -7.57 -3.95
C THR A 15 1.67 -8.42 -4.08
N ALA A 16 2.68 -8.08 -3.30
CA ALA A 16 3.83 -8.94 -3.05
C ALA A 16 3.50 -9.88 -1.90
N GLU A 17 3.41 -11.18 -2.21
CA GLU A 17 3.19 -12.23 -1.22
C GLU A 17 4.53 -12.72 -0.66
N LEU A 18 4.65 -12.71 0.66
CA LEU A 18 5.72 -13.33 1.42
C LEU A 18 5.14 -14.52 2.21
N GLU A 19 6.00 -15.35 2.78
CA GLU A 19 5.58 -16.57 3.49
C GLU A 19 4.61 -16.32 4.65
N THR A 20 4.78 -15.21 5.36
CA THR A 20 3.98 -14.86 6.55
C THR A 20 3.32 -13.49 6.47
N SER A 21 3.55 -12.74 5.40
CA SER A 21 2.95 -11.42 5.21
C SER A 21 2.67 -11.13 3.74
N LYS A 22 1.74 -10.23 3.48
CA LYS A 22 1.47 -9.70 2.15
C LYS A 22 1.64 -8.19 2.19
N ILE A 23 2.28 -7.62 1.19
CA ILE A 23 2.40 -6.18 1.02
C ILE A 23 1.63 -5.80 -0.24
N THR A 24 0.64 -4.94 -0.10
CA THR A 24 -0.16 -4.45 -1.23
C THR A 24 0.15 -2.99 -1.49
N VAL A 25 0.43 -2.68 -2.75
CA VAL A 25 0.56 -1.32 -3.28
C VAL A 25 -0.65 -1.05 -4.15
N SER A 26 -1.45 -0.04 -3.78
CA SER A 26 -2.66 0.30 -4.51
C SER A 26 -2.72 1.79 -4.83
N VAL A 27 -3.33 2.16 -5.95
CA VAL A 27 -3.63 3.56 -6.29
C VAL A 27 -5.12 3.78 -6.14
N PHE A 28 -5.47 4.74 -5.28
CA PHE A 28 -6.85 5.15 -5.04
C PHE A 28 -7.08 6.58 -5.55
N SER A 29 -8.23 6.80 -6.16
CA SER A 29 -8.72 8.09 -6.62
C SER A 29 -10.13 8.30 -6.11
N TYR A 30 -10.31 9.24 -5.18
CA TYR A 30 -11.63 9.56 -4.64
C TYR A 30 -12.31 10.62 -5.51
N ASN A 31 -13.43 10.27 -6.13
CA ASN A 31 -14.26 11.16 -6.96
C ASN A 31 -13.49 11.86 -8.09
N GLY A 32 -12.57 11.14 -8.75
CA GLY A 32 -11.67 11.73 -9.77
C GLY A 32 -10.66 12.74 -9.22
N GLY A 33 -10.55 12.85 -7.89
CA GLY A 33 -9.57 13.69 -7.21
C GLY A 33 -8.16 13.13 -7.30
N THR A 34 -7.22 13.79 -6.63
CA THR A 34 -5.79 13.44 -6.70
C THR A 34 -5.55 11.97 -6.34
N GLN A 35 -4.95 11.25 -7.29
CA GLN A 35 -4.54 9.87 -7.11
C GLN A 35 -3.50 9.77 -6.01
N LYS A 36 -3.66 8.77 -5.14
CA LYS A 36 -2.74 8.52 -4.02
C LYS A 36 -2.34 7.06 -4.00
N VAL A 37 -1.04 6.83 -3.84
CA VAL A 37 -0.49 5.49 -3.58
C VAL A 37 -0.75 5.14 -2.12
N GLN A 38 -1.32 3.98 -1.86
CA GLN A 38 -1.47 3.43 -0.52
C GLN A 38 -0.66 2.14 -0.42
N LEU A 39 0.10 2.04 0.66
CA LEU A 39 0.86 0.86 1.04
C LEU A 39 0.14 0.21 2.22
N SER A 40 -0.16 -1.08 2.13
CA SER A 40 -0.67 -1.86 3.24
C SER A 40 0.08 -3.15 3.42
N ARG A 41 0.07 -3.65 4.65
CA ARG A 41 0.62 -4.93 5.05
C ARG A 41 -0.48 -5.78 5.65
N GLU A 42 -0.47 -7.04 5.32
CA GLU A 42 -1.30 -8.06 5.95
C GLU A 42 -0.36 -9.08 6.59
N ASN A 43 -0.37 -9.20 7.90
CA ASN A 43 0.45 -10.20 8.60
C ASN A 43 -0.39 -11.41 8.97
N LEU A 44 0.12 -12.61 8.72
CA LEU A 44 -0.51 -13.82 9.21
C LEU A 44 -0.34 -13.89 10.73
N ASP A 45 -1.45 -13.91 11.45
CA ASP A 45 -1.45 -14.18 12.88
C ASP A 45 -1.28 -15.70 13.10
N PRO A 46 -0.17 -16.15 13.72
CA PRO A 46 0.13 -17.58 13.82
C PRO A 46 -0.80 -18.32 14.78
N ASN A 47 -1.50 -17.61 15.67
CA ASN A 47 -2.42 -18.22 16.64
C ASN A 47 -3.82 -18.42 16.05
N THR A 48 -4.24 -17.54 15.16
CA THR A 48 -5.59 -17.53 14.58
C THR A 48 -5.63 -17.96 13.11
N GLY A 49 -4.49 -18.00 12.43
CA GLY A 49 -4.37 -18.32 11.00
C GLY A 49 -4.98 -17.25 10.08
N LYS A 50 -5.30 -16.06 10.61
CA LYS A 50 -5.93 -14.97 9.86
C LYS A 50 -4.93 -13.88 9.52
N PHE A 51 -5.09 -13.28 8.35
CA PHE A 51 -4.34 -12.11 7.96
C PHE A 51 -4.90 -10.87 8.66
N LYS A 52 -4.03 -10.14 9.38
CA LYS A 52 -4.34 -8.86 10.00
C LYS A 52 -3.82 -7.74 9.13
N TRP A 53 -4.74 -6.97 8.56
CA TRP A 53 -4.42 -5.79 7.76
C TRP A 53 -3.91 -4.63 8.63
N SER A 54 -2.94 -3.90 8.09
CA SER A 54 -2.35 -2.70 8.68
C SER A 54 -1.92 -1.75 7.56
N LYS A 55 -2.25 -0.47 7.71
CA LYS A 55 -1.80 0.56 6.78
C LYS A 55 -0.33 0.89 7.06
N LEU A 56 0.52 0.83 6.03
CA LEU A 56 1.92 1.25 6.13
C LEU A 56 2.10 2.73 5.80
N GLY A 57 1.34 3.24 4.82
CA GLY A 57 1.45 4.63 4.41
C GLY A 57 0.50 5.02 3.29
N ARG A 58 0.42 6.32 3.03
CA ARG A 58 -0.25 6.89 1.86
C ARG A 58 0.59 8.05 1.36
N LEU A 59 0.88 8.05 0.07
CA LEU A 59 1.76 9.00 -0.59
C LEU A 59 1.00 9.64 -1.77
N ILE A 60 1.24 10.92 -2.02
CA ILE A 60 0.91 11.51 -3.33
C ILE A 60 1.95 11.07 -4.37
N LYS A 61 1.65 11.29 -5.66
CA LYS A 61 2.53 10.86 -6.76
C LYS A 61 3.97 11.37 -6.59
N GLU A 62 4.13 12.65 -6.30
CA GLU A 62 5.45 13.31 -6.16
C GLU A 62 6.27 12.69 -5.01
N GLU A 63 5.63 12.42 -3.87
CA GLU A 63 6.27 11.74 -2.74
C GLU A 63 6.68 10.31 -3.11
N ALA A 64 5.81 9.57 -3.81
CA ALA A 64 6.11 8.21 -4.24
C ALA A 64 7.28 8.16 -5.23
N GLU A 65 7.36 9.10 -6.19
CA GLU A 65 8.45 9.20 -7.16
C GLU A 65 9.80 9.51 -6.49
N LEU A 66 9.80 10.33 -5.42
CA LEU A 66 11.01 10.62 -4.65
C LEU A 66 11.42 9.48 -3.70
N VAL A 67 10.44 8.81 -3.08
CA VAL A 67 10.69 7.72 -2.12
C VAL A 67 11.09 6.42 -2.82
N ALA A 68 10.55 6.11 -4.00
CA ALA A 68 10.86 4.89 -4.74
C ALA A 68 12.38 4.63 -4.92
N PRO A 69 13.19 5.57 -5.45
CA PRO A 69 14.63 5.35 -5.58
C PRO A 69 15.35 5.28 -4.23
N ILE A 70 14.85 5.96 -3.19
CA ILE A 70 15.41 5.86 -1.84
C ILE A 70 15.19 4.46 -1.28
N LEU A 71 14.01 3.88 -1.50
CA LEU A 71 13.67 2.53 -1.07
C LEU A 71 14.59 1.50 -1.75
N VAL A 72 14.81 1.62 -3.05
CA VAL A 72 15.76 0.75 -3.79
C VAL A 72 17.17 0.87 -3.24
N LYS A 73 17.65 2.10 -2.97
CA LYS A 73 18.97 2.32 -2.37
C LYS A 73 19.07 1.73 -0.96
N ALA A 74 18.03 1.89 -0.14
CA ALA A 74 18.00 1.33 1.21
C ALA A 74 18.10 -0.20 1.18
N VAL A 75 17.34 -0.86 0.31
CA VAL A 75 17.42 -2.33 0.13
C VAL A 75 18.82 -2.76 -0.30
N ALA A 76 19.50 -2.01 -1.17
CA ALA A 76 20.86 -2.31 -1.58
C ALA A 76 21.92 -2.19 -0.45
N THR A 77 21.58 -1.55 0.67
CA THR A 77 22.45 -1.45 1.87
C THR A 77 22.15 -2.50 2.93
N MET A 78 21.08 -3.29 2.75
CA MET A 78 20.71 -4.35 3.67
C MET A 78 21.45 -5.63 3.27
N GLU A 79 22.23 -6.20 4.19
CA GLU A 79 22.93 -7.48 4.05
C GLU A 79 22.10 -8.64 4.62
#